data_AF-A0A2Z2P1U3-F1
#
_entry.id   AF-A0A2Z2P1U3-F1
#
_cell.length_a   1.000
_cell.length_b   1.000
_cell.length_c   1.000
_cell.angle_alpha   90.00
_cell.angle_beta   90.00
_cell.angle_gamma   90.00
#
_symmetry.space_group_name_H-M   'P 1'
#
loop_
_entity.id
_entity.type
_entity.pdbx_description
1 polymer ?
#
loop_
_entity_poly.entity_id
_entity_poly.type
_entity_poly.pdbx_seq_one_letter_code
_entity_poly.pdbx_strand_id
1 'polypeptide(L)'
;MRDEDKPFILTRYGRWSFKIAPRNGEGWRQTVVWMALLAPITGGFAWFASGQPEGSTFHIGLALYLIVMFAWGTGGMMWMKARAEVVDIEELLKLKREADRKARRPK
;
A
#
# COMPACT_ATOMS: atom_id res chain seq x y z
N MET A 1 19.74 1.26 4.38
CA MET A 1 19.35 0.15 3.48
C MET A 1 19.70 0.56 2.08
N ARG A 2 20.30 -0.34 1.30
CA ARG A 2 20.42 -0.13 -0.14
C ARG A 2 19.02 -0.20 -0.77
N ASP A 3 18.80 0.47 -1.89
CA ASP A 3 17.50 0.46 -2.56
C ASP A 3 17.05 -0.97 -2.93
N GLU A 4 18.02 -1.84 -3.25
CA GLU A 4 17.85 -3.26 -3.54
C GLU A 4 17.23 -4.07 -2.38
N ASP A 5 17.45 -3.63 -1.14
CA ASP A 5 16.97 -4.32 0.06
C ASP A 5 15.54 -3.90 0.45
N LYS A 6 14.98 -2.88 -0.20
CA LYS A 6 13.68 -2.32 0.18
C LYS A 6 12.57 -3.37 0.02
N PRO A 7 11.73 -3.58 1.06
CA PRO A 7 10.72 -4.64 1.08
C PRO A 7 9.59 -4.41 0.07
N PHE A 8 9.36 -3.16 -0.34
CA PHE A 8 8.27 -2.78 -1.25
C PHE A 8 8.80 -2.09 -2.49
N ILE A 9 8.06 -2.23 -3.59
CA ILE A 9 8.22 -1.40 -4.79
C ILE A 9 6.96 -0.56 -4.95
N LEU A 10 7.16 0.74 -5.17
CA LEU A 10 6.13 1.67 -5.59
C LEU A 10 6.35 1.99 -7.06
N THR A 11 5.51 1.43 -7.92
CA THR A 11 5.49 1.74 -9.34
C THR A 11 4.57 2.93 -9.58
N ARG A 12 5.12 4.04 -10.10
CA ARG A 12 4.34 5.22 -10.47
C ARG A 12 4.08 5.23 -11.97
N TYR A 13 2.81 5.35 -12.36
CA TYR A 13 2.35 5.40 -13.76
C TYR A 13 1.92 6.81 -14.20
N GLY A 14 1.92 7.77 -13.27
CA GLY A 14 1.56 9.17 -13.47
C GLY A 14 1.39 9.90 -12.13
N ARG A 15 0.95 11.16 -12.16
CA ARG A 15 0.86 12.01 -10.94
C ARG A 15 -0.07 11.45 -9.84
N TRP A 16 -1.12 10.72 -10.24
CA TRP A 16 -2.15 10.20 -9.32
C TRP A 16 -2.27 8.67 -9.31
N SER A 17 -1.54 7.97 -10.18
CA SER A 17 -1.62 6.51 -10.30
C SER A 17 -0.32 5.87 -9.84
N PHE A 18 -0.40 5.11 -8.76
CA PHE A 18 0.71 4.33 -8.23
C PHE A 18 0.22 2.97 -7.73
N LYS A 19 1.10 1.97 -7.81
CA LYS A 19 0.89 0.63 -7.27
C LYS A 19 2.01 0.33 -6.29
N ILE A 20 1.65 -0.19 -5.11
CA ILE A 20 2.62 -0.66 -4.12
C ILE A 20 2.49 -2.18 -4.05
N ALA A 21 3.62 -2.87 -4.15
CA ALA A 21 3.66 -4.33 -4.03
C ALA A 21 4.87 -4.77 -3.19
N PRO A 22 4.76 -5.86 -2.42
CA PRO A 22 5.91 -6.48 -1.79
C PRO A 22 6.87 -7.03 -2.86
N ARG A 23 8.16 -6.77 -2.68
CA ARG A 23 9.22 -7.16 -3.61
C ARG A 23 9.86 -8.49 -3.25
N ASN A 24 10.05 -8.73 -1.96
CA ASN A 24 10.83 -9.83 -1.42
C ASN A 24 10.09 -10.53 -0.26
N GLY A 25 10.69 -11.58 0.30
CA GLY A 25 10.12 -12.33 1.42
C GLY A 25 9.84 -11.47 2.65
N GLU A 26 10.67 -10.45 2.90
CA GLU A 26 10.47 -9.52 4.01
C GLU A 26 9.23 -8.62 3.80
N GLY A 27 9.04 -8.10 2.59
CA GLY A 27 7.84 -7.33 2.24
C GLY A 27 6.56 -8.16 2.34
N TRP A 28 6.61 -9.44 1.95
CA TRP A 28 5.49 -10.36 2.15
C TRP A 28 5.21 -10.63 3.62
N ARG A 29 6.25 -10.92 4.41
CA ARG A 29 6.11 -11.14 5.86
C ARG A 29 5.49 -9.93 6.54
N GLN A 30 6.00 -8.74 6.22
CA GLN A 30 5.46 -7.48 6.70
C GLN A 30 3.99 -7.27 6.31
N THR A 31 3.62 -7.58 5.06
CA THR A 31 2.23 -7.50 4.58
C THR A 31 1.33 -8.48 5.33
N VAL A 32 1.78 -9.72 5.53
CA VAL A 32 1.03 -10.74 6.28
C VAL A 32 0.82 -10.32 7.72
N VAL A 33 1.87 -9.82 8.39
CA VAL A 33 1.76 -9.31 9.76
C VAL A 33 0.78 -8.12 9.82
N TRP A 34 0.87 -7.19 8.86
CA TRP A 34 -0.06 -6.07 8.77
C TRP A 34 -1.51 -6.54 8.60
N MET A 35 -1.76 -7.52 7.73
CA MET A 35 -3.10 -8.09 7.54
C MET A 35 -3.57 -8.90 8.75
N ALA A 36 -2.67 -9.60 9.43
CA ALA A 36 -3.00 -10.36 10.64
C ALA A 36 -3.43 -9.43 11.79
N LEU A 37 -2.81 -8.26 11.93
CA LEU A 37 -3.20 -7.25 12.92
C LEU A 37 -4.58 -6.61 12.65
N LEU A 38 -5.08 -6.70 11.41
CA LEU A 38 -6.45 -6.27 11.09
C LEU A 38 -7.51 -7.23 11.64
N ALA A 39 -7.19 -8.51 11.77
CA ALA A 39 -8.12 -9.54 12.22
C ALA A 39 -8.79 -9.23 13.58
N PRO A 40 -8.08 -8.82 14.66
CA PRO A 40 -8.74 -8.47 15.91
C PRO A 40 -9.63 -7.24 15.79
N ILE A 41 -9.30 -6.27 14.93
CA ILE A 41 -10.13 -5.06 14.71
C ILE A 41 -11.46 -5.46 14.08
N THR A 42 -11.40 -6.20 12.97
CA THR A 42 -12.60 -6.67 12.27
C THR A 42 -13.38 -7.69 13.09
N GLY A 43 -12.69 -8.60 13.80
CA GLY A 43 -13.30 -9.57 14.70
C GLY A 43 -14.02 -8.92 15.88
N GLY A 44 -13.44 -7.88 16.47
CA GLY A 44 -14.08 -7.10 17.53
C GLY A 44 -15.36 -6.41 17.06
N PHE A 45 -15.35 -5.80 15.88
CA PHE A 45 -16.56 -5.23 15.29
C PHE A 45 -17.60 -6.29 14.92
N ALA A 46 -17.19 -7.43 14.36
CA ALA A 46 -18.08 -8.52 14.04
C ALA A 46 -18.77 -9.10 15.29
N TRP A 47 -18.01 -9.26 16.37
CA TRP A 47 -18.55 -9.67 17.66
C TRP A 47 -19.54 -8.64 18.22
N PHE A 48 -19.19 -7.35 18.20
CA PHE A 48 -20.10 -6.26 18.57
C PHE A 48 -21.40 -6.29 17.76
N ALA A 49 -21.30 -6.42 16.43
CA ALA A 49 -22.45 -6.47 15.53
C ALA A 49 -23.32 -7.72 15.74
N SER A 50 -22.71 -8.86 16.11
CA SER A 50 -23.44 -10.09 16.42
C SER A 50 -24.31 -9.99 17.67
N GLY A 51 -23.99 -9.05 18.57
CA GLY A 51 -24.80 -8.72 19.74
C GLY A 51 -26.09 -7.95 19.42
N GLN A 52 -26.41 -7.73 18.14
CA GLN A 52 -27.58 -6.97 17.67
C GLN A 52 -27.78 -5.63 18.40
N PRO A 53 -26.75 -4.76 18.45
CA PRO A 53 -26.92 -3.43 18.99
C PRO A 53 -27.95 -2.66 18.15
N GLU A 54 -28.86 -1.94 18.79
CA GLU A 54 -29.91 -1.19 18.12
C GLU A 54 -29.68 0.33 18.16
N GLY A 55 -30.33 1.04 17.23
CA GLY A 55 -30.38 2.49 17.20
C GLY A 55 -29.00 3.16 17.16
N SER A 56 -28.81 4.16 18.01
CA SER A 56 -27.59 4.99 18.04
C SER A 56 -26.33 4.20 18.37
N THR A 57 -26.41 3.17 19.20
CA THR A 57 -25.24 2.37 19.62
C THR A 57 -24.60 1.67 18.42
N PHE A 58 -25.41 1.08 17.53
CA PHE A 58 -24.88 0.46 16.30
C PHE A 58 -24.23 1.48 15.38
N HIS A 59 -24.87 2.63 15.14
CA HIS A 59 -24.34 3.66 14.27
C HIS A 59 -23.01 4.25 14.78
N ILE A 60 -22.89 4.46 16.09
CA ILE A 60 -21.64 4.90 16.71
C ILE A 60 -20.55 3.83 16.54
N GLY A 61 -20.87 2.56 16.81
CA GLY A 61 -19.94 1.45 16.62
C GLY A 61 -19.46 1.31 15.17
N LEU A 62 -20.38 1.44 14.20
CA LEU A 62 -20.07 1.44 12.77
C LEU A 62 -19.19 2.62 12.38
N ALA A 63 -19.51 3.84 12.84
CA ALA A 63 -18.73 5.03 12.54
C ALA A 63 -17.30 4.90 13.08
N LEU A 64 -17.14 4.43 14.32
CA LEU A 64 -15.82 4.16 14.91
C LEU A 64 -15.04 3.11 14.11
N TYR A 65 -15.70 2.02 13.71
CA TYR A 65 -15.06 1.00 12.86
C TYR A 65 -14.57 1.60 11.54
N LEU A 66 -15.40 2.39 10.85
CA LEU A 66 -15.02 3.02 9.58
C LEU A 66 -13.84 4.00 9.75
N ILE A 67 -13.81 4.77 10.83
CA ILE A 67 -12.68 5.67 11.15
C ILE A 67 -11.40 4.86 11.37
N VAL A 68 -11.48 3.77 12.14
CA VAL A 68 -10.33 2.88 12.37
C VAL A 68 -9.87 2.25 11.06
N MET A 69 -10.79 1.77 10.22
CA MET A 69 -10.45 1.18 8.90
C MET A 69 -9.79 2.20 7.98
N PHE A 70 -10.27 3.44 7.98
CA PHE A 70 -9.66 4.52 7.21
C PHE A 70 -8.25 4.85 7.71
N ALA A 71 -8.07 4.99 9.03
CA ALA A 71 -6.76 5.22 9.65
C ALA A 71 -5.80 4.04 9.39
N TRP A 72 -6.29 2.79 9.45
CA TRP A 72 -5.51 1.59 9.16
C TRP A 72 -5.05 1.54 7.70
N GLY A 73 -5.97 1.76 6.75
CA GLY A 73 -5.65 1.76 5.33
C GLY A 73 -4.66 2.85 4.95
N THR A 74 -4.90 4.09 5.42
CA THR A 74 -4.02 5.23 5.16
C THR A 74 -2.67 5.09 5.85
N GLY A 75 -2.65 4.69 7.12
CA GLY A 75 -1.43 4.43 7.89
C GLY A 75 -0.58 3.33 7.26
N GLY A 76 -1.20 2.21 6.88
CA GLY A 76 -0.53 1.11 6.18
C GLY A 76 0.04 1.56 4.83
N MET A 77 -0.73 2.32 4.06
CA MET A 77 -0.26 2.88 2.79
C MET A 77 0.94 3.82 2.99
N MET A 78 0.87 4.77 3.93
CA MET A 78 1.98 5.69 4.22
C MET A 78 3.23 4.94 4.71
N TRP A 79 3.03 3.95 5.57
CA TRP A 79 4.09 3.11 6.12
C TRP A 79 4.80 2.29 5.04
N MET A 80 4.05 1.70 4.11
CA MET A 80 4.60 0.98 2.95
C MET A 80 5.31 1.94 1.99
N LYS A 81 4.73 3.12 1.70
CA LYS A 81 5.36 4.16 0.85
C LYS A 81 6.73 4.58 1.40
N ALA A 82 6.84 4.78 2.71
CA ALA A 82 8.10 5.15 3.36
C ALA A 82 9.20 4.07 3.26
N ARG A 83 8.82 2.81 3.01
CA ARG A 83 9.71 1.65 2.89
C ARG A 83 9.84 1.13 1.46
N ALA A 84 9.23 1.82 0.49
CA ALA A 84 9.21 1.39 -0.89
C ALA A 84 10.36 2.01 -1.69
N GLU A 85 10.89 1.24 -2.64
CA GLU A 85 11.66 1.78 -3.74
C GLU A 85 10.70 2.42 -4.74
N VAL A 86 10.91 3.69 -5.07
CA VAL A 86 10.05 4.42 -6.01
C VAL A 86 10.60 4.23 -7.41
N VAL A 87 9.82 3.58 -8.26
CA VAL A 87 10.15 3.35 -9.67
C VAL A 87 9.18 4.17 -10.52
N ASP A 88 9.69 5.21 -11.17
CA ASP A 88 8.92 6.03 -12.10
C ASP A 88 8.98 5.42 -13.51
N ILE A 89 7.84 4.90 -13.97
CA ILE A 89 7.73 4.26 -15.29
C ILE A 89 7.91 5.30 -16.41
N GLU A 90 7.46 6.54 -16.22
CA GLU A 90 7.60 7.57 -17.26
C GLU A 90 9.06 7.95 -17.47
N GLU A 91 9.82 8.05 -16.38
CA GLU A 91 11.26 8.32 -16.42
C GLU A 91 12.02 7.16 -17.08
N LEU A 92 11.70 5.92 -16.69
CA LEU A 92 12.26 4.73 -17.34
C LEU A 92 11.97 4.68 -18.84
N LEU A 93 10.74 5.01 -19.25
CA LEU A 93 10.37 5.06 -20.67
C LEU A 93 11.10 6.17 -21.42
N LYS A 94 11.32 7.34 -20.80
CA LYS A 94 12.11 8.44 -21.39
C LYS A 94 13.57 8.03 -21.57
N LEU A 95 14.20 7.46 -20.54
CA LEU A 95 15.57 6.96 -20.59
C LEU A 95 15.75 5.91 -21.69
N LYS A 96 14.81 4.95 -21.80
CA LYS A 96 14.82 3.96 -22.88
C LYS A 96 14.76 4.61 -24.27
N ARG A 97 13.88 5.60 -24.46
CA ARG A 97 13.78 6.34 -25.75
C ARG A 97 15.06 7.10 -26.09
N GLU A 98 15.75 7.66 -25.10
CA GLU A 98 17.02 8.36 -25.31
C GLU A 98 18.16 7.39 -25.65
N ALA A 99 18.21 6.24 -24.98
CA ALA A 99 19.15 5.17 -25.29
C ALA A 99 18.96 4.65 -26.72
N ASP A 100 17.71 4.39 -27.13
CA ASP A 100 17.38 3.96 -28.50
C ASP A 100 17.75 5.04 -29.54
N ARG A 101 17.53 6.33 -29.22
CA ARG A 101 17.95 7.44 -30.10
C ARG A 101 19.47 7.53 -30.24
N LYS A 102 20.23 7.32 -29.17
CA LYS A 102 21.70 7.29 -29.20
C LYS A 102 22.22 6.08 -29.98
N ALA A 103 21.62 4.91 -29.80
CA ALA A 103 21.98 3.69 -30.53
C ALA A 103 21.71 3.79 -32.05
N ARG A 104 20.72 4.59 -32.46
CA ARG A 104 20.37 4.82 -33.87
C ARG A 104 21.16 5.93 -34.57
N ARG A 105 22.01 6.69 -33.87
CA ARG A 105 22.94 7.63 -34.52
C ARG A 105 24.22 6.87 -34.90
N PRO A 106 24.48 6.60 -36.20
CA PRO A 106 25.76 6.06 -36.61
C PRO A 106 26.88 7.06 -36.29
N LYS A 107 28.07 6.53 -35.99
CA LYS A 107 29.31 7.31 -35.83
C LYS A 107 29.63 8.09 -37.10
#